data_AF-A0A951SZU3-F1
#
_entry.id   AF-A0A951SZU3-F1
#
_cell.length_a   1.000
_cell.length_b   1.000
_cell.length_c   1.000
_cell.angle_alpha   90.00
_cell.angle_beta   90.00
_cell.angle_gamma   90.00
#
_symmetry.space_group_name_H-M   'P 1'
#
loop_
_entity.id
_entity.type
_entity.pdbx_description
1 polymer ?
#
loop_
_entity_poly.entity_id
_entity_poly.type
_entity_poly.pdbx_seq_one_letter_code
_entity_poly.pdbx_strand_id
1 'polypeptide(L)'
;KDHNTSDLEIKIMDPVSALRYSLERIRKGQDTISVTGNVLRDYLTDLFPILELGTSARMLSIVPLLNGGGLFETGAGGSAPKHVEQFLNEGHLRWDSLGEYCALVASLEHVAAQFQNQKALVLSETLDAAVGSFLENERSPSRKVGEIDNRGSNFYLGLYWAEALAAQSKDQELKQRFTPVAKSLKENEAKIMSELNLAQGSKVDIGGYYQPNDKKAEAALRPSTTLNSIIDSL
;
A
#
# COMPACT_ATOMS: atom_id res chain seq x y z
N LYS A 1 8.72 -34.18 3.43
CA LYS A 1 8.44 -35.52 2.84
C LYS A 1 6.95 -35.68 2.55
N ASP A 2 6.11 -34.92 3.24
CA ASP A 2 4.64 -34.93 3.12
C ASP A 2 4.10 -34.04 2.00
N HIS A 3 4.97 -33.48 1.17
CA HIS A 3 4.62 -32.59 0.06
C HIS A 3 5.28 -33.08 -1.24
N ASN A 4 4.61 -32.84 -2.37
CA ASN A 4 5.21 -33.05 -3.68
C ASN A 4 6.23 -31.95 -3.97
N THR A 5 7.47 -32.33 -4.25
CA THR A 5 8.59 -31.40 -4.53
C THR A 5 9.36 -31.80 -5.79
N SER A 6 8.73 -32.54 -6.72
CA SER A 6 9.40 -33.10 -7.90
C SER A 6 9.99 -32.04 -8.85
N ASP A 7 9.42 -30.85 -8.84
CA ASP A 7 9.74 -29.70 -9.68
C ASP A 7 10.44 -28.57 -8.92
N LEU A 8 10.79 -28.79 -7.65
CA LEU A 8 11.35 -27.77 -6.76
C LEU A 8 12.84 -28.00 -6.47
N GLU A 9 13.65 -26.94 -6.58
CA GLU A 9 15.02 -26.92 -6.06
C GLU A 9 15.01 -26.46 -4.60
N ILE A 10 15.19 -27.40 -3.66
CA ILE A 10 15.23 -27.11 -2.22
C ILE A 10 16.60 -27.50 -1.67
N LYS A 11 17.33 -26.53 -1.11
CA LYS A 11 18.66 -26.74 -0.53
C LYS A 11 18.66 -26.35 0.95
N ILE A 12 19.35 -27.15 1.75
CA ILE A 12 19.63 -26.86 3.16
C ILE A 12 21.11 -26.49 3.25
N MET A 13 21.39 -25.28 3.71
CA MET A 13 22.74 -24.73 3.84
C MET A 13 22.90 -24.04 5.20
N ASP A 14 24.12 -23.93 5.69
CA ASP A 14 24.41 -23.01 6.81
C ASP A 14 24.20 -21.55 6.37
N PRO A 15 23.95 -20.62 7.30
CA PRO A 15 23.61 -19.23 6.97
C PRO A 15 24.63 -18.53 6.07
N VAL A 16 25.93 -18.80 6.23
CA VAL A 16 26.98 -18.14 5.46
C VAL A 16 26.98 -18.66 4.02
N SER A 17 26.86 -19.97 3.84
CA SER A 17 26.76 -20.58 2.50
C SER A 17 25.48 -20.18 1.78
N ALA A 18 24.34 -20.14 2.48
CA ALA A 18 23.06 -19.68 1.95
C ALA A 18 23.16 -18.23 1.45
N LEU A 19 23.73 -17.32 2.26
CA LEU A 19 23.89 -15.92 1.89
C LEU A 19 24.78 -15.75 0.65
N ARG A 20 25.89 -16.49 0.56
CA ARG A 20 26.76 -16.47 -0.64
C ARG A 20 26.01 -16.94 -1.88
N TYR A 21 25.29 -18.05 -1.79
CA TYR A 21 24.48 -18.59 -2.89
C TYR A 21 23.43 -17.58 -3.37
N SER A 22 22.69 -16.95 -2.45
CA SER A 22 21.71 -15.91 -2.78
C SER A 22 22.36 -14.69 -3.42
N LEU A 23 23.49 -14.22 -2.90
CA LEU A 23 24.21 -13.05 -3.43
C LEU A 23 24.79 -13.29 -4.83
N GLU A 24 25.24 -14.51 -5.14
CA GLU A 24 25.70 -14.85 -6.49
C GLU A 24 24.55 -14.85 -7.50
N ARG A 25 23.36 -15.29 -7.09
CA ARG A 25 22.15 -15.33 -7.92
C ARG A 25 21.54 -13.97 -8.17
N ILE A 26 21.37 -13.16 -7.13
CA ILE A 26 20.77 -11.82 -7.25
C ILE A 26 21.61 -10.92 -8.17
N ARG A 27 22.94 -11.04 -8.15
CA ARG A 27 23.86 -10.33 -9.07
C ARG A 27 23.71 -10.75 -10.55
N LYS A 28 23.09 -11.91 -10.81
CA LYS A 28 22.75 -12.42 -12.14
C LYS A 28 21.28 -12.15 -12.51
N GLY A 29 20.53 -11.41 -11.68
CA GLY A 29 19.10 -11.17 -11.87
C GLY A 29 18.24 -12.41 -11.61
N GLN A 30 18.68 -13.29 -10.70
CA GLN A 30 17.96 -14.52 -10.34
C GLN A 30 17.49 -14.46 -8.87
N ASP A 31 16.29 -15.00 -8.62
CA ASP A 31 15.65 -14.92 -7.31
C ASP A 31 15.99 -16.12 -6.41
N THR A 32 15.94 -15.94 -5.10
CA THR A 32 16.13 -17.03 -4.12
C THR A 32 15.25 -16.81 -2.90
N ILE A 33 14.39 -17.77 -2.56
CA ILE A 33 13.61 -17.73 -1.32
C ILE A 33 14.50 -18.14 -0.14
N SER A 34 14.57 -17.30 0.90
CA SER A 34 15.22 -17.66 2.16
C SER A 34 14.19 -18.17 3.17
N VAL A 35 14.40 -19.37 3.71
CA VAL A 35 13.57 -19.97 4.77
C VAL A 35 14.40 -20.03 6.03
N THR A 36 14.06 -19.24 7.05
CA THR A 36 14.92 -19.00 8.20
C THR A 36 14.17 -19.04 9.53
N GLY A 37 14.91 -19.01 10.65
CA GLY A 37 14.35 -18.81 11.99
C GLY A 37 14.05 -17.34 12.29
N ASN A 38 13.43 -17.07 13.44
CA ASN A 38 12.83 -15.77 13.76
C ASN A 38 13.81 -14.56 13.68
N VAL A 39 15.04 -14.70 14.19
CA VAL A 39 16.02 -13.60 14.16
C VAL A 39 16.50 -13.29 12.73
N LEU A 40 16.75 -14.33 11.93
CA LEU A 40 17.17 -14.12 10.54
C LEU A 40 16.02 -13.64 9.66
N ARG A 41 14.77 -14.01 9.95
CA ARG A 41 13.59 -13.41 9.31
C ARG A 41 13.68 -11.89 9.42
N ASP A 42 13.81 -11.39 10.65
CA ASP A 42 13.88 -9.96 10.96
C ASP A 42 15.01 -9.26 10.19
N TYR A 43 16.22 -9.82 10.25
CA TYR A 43 17.39 -9.21 9.61
C TYR A 43 17.31 -9.21 8.08
N LEU A 44 16.85 -10.32 7.48
CA LEU A 44 16.83 -10.47 6.03
C LEU A 44 15.70 -9.68 5.38
N THR A 45 14.57 -9.50 6.08
CA THR A 45 13.47 -8.65 5.61
C THR A 45 13.77 -7.15 5.68
N ASP A 46 14.83 -6.74 6.39
CA ASP A 46 15.40 -5.40 6.25
C ASP A 46 16.51 -5.36 5.18
N LEU A 47 17.48 -6.28 5.27
CA LEU A 47 18.70 -6.24 4.45
C LEU A 47 18.42 -6.22 2.95
N PHE A 48 17.66 -7.19 2.44
CA PHE A 48 17.45 -7.33 1.00
C PHE A 48 16.53 -6.23 0.44
N PRO A 49 15.38 -5.93 1.05
CA PRO A 49 14.53 -4.83 0.58
C PRO A 49 15.23 -3.47 0.57
N ILE A 50 16.09 -3.17 1.55
CA ILE A 50 16.88 -1.93 1.54
C ILE A 50 17.85 -1.91 0.34
N LEU A 51 18.50 -3.04 0.02
CA LEU A 51 19.41 -3.13 -1.12
C LEU A 51 18.70 -3.08 -2.47
N GLU A 52 17.50 -3.64 -2.56
CA GLU A 52 16.74 -3.78 -3.82
C GLU A 52 15.87 -2.55 -4.09
N LEU A 53 15.22 -2.00 -3.06
CA LEU A 53 14.18 -0.98 -3.17
C LEU A 53 14.56 0.35 -2.49
N GLY A 54 15.70 0.40 -1.79
CA GLY A 54 16.12 1.55 -1.00
C GLY A 54 15.34 1.75 0.31
N THR A 55 14.43 0.83 0.65
CA THR A 55 13.60 0.86 1.88
C THR A 55 13.01 -0.52 2.17
N SER A 56 12.82 -0.85 3.45
CA SER A 56 12.07 -2.05 3.87
C SER A 56 10.56 -1.79 4.10
N ALA A 57 10.12 -0.55 3.94
CA ALA A 57 8.70 -0.18 4.12
C ALA A 57 7.79 -0.60 2.96
N ARG A 58 8.35 -1.07 1.84
CA ARG A 58 7.61 -1.41 0.61
C ARG A 58 7.64 -2.91 0.38
N MET A 59 7.08 -3.67 1.31
CA MET A 59 7.12 -5.13 1.31
C MET A 59 5.74 -5.73 1.58
N LEU A 60 5.46 -6.88 0.98
CA LEU A 60 4.36 -7.73 1.40
C LEU A 60 4.80 -8.54 2.65
N SER A 61 4.08 -8.36 3.75
CA SER A 61 4.28 -9.15 4.98
C SER A 61 2.99 -9.90 5.31
N ILE A 62 2.95 -11.17 4.91
CA ILE A 62 1.77 -12.04 5.04
C ILE A 62 2.06 -13.10 6.09
N VAL A 63 1.16 -13.22 7.07
CA VAL A 63 1.22 -14.20 8.14
C VAL A 63 0.01 -15.14 8.02
N PRO A 64 0.17 -16.32 7.42
CA PRO A 64 -0.86 -17.36 7.43
C PRO A 64 -1.09 -17.83 8.87
N LEU A 65 -2.29 -17.61 9.41
CA LEU A 65 -2.63 -17.99 10.77
C LEU A 65 -2.84 -19.50 10.85
N LEU A 66 -2.44 -20.09 11.97
CA LEU A 66 -2.56 -21.55 12.20
C LEU A 66 -3.99 -22.07 12.05
N ASN A 67 -5.00 -21.24 12.35
CA ASN A 67 -6.41 -21.60 12.23
C ASN A 67 -7.02 -21.26 10.86
N GLY A 68 -6.19 -21.09 9.81
CA GLY A 68 -6.64 -20.88 8.43
C GLY A 68 -6.96 -19.43 8.04
N GLY A 69 -6.87 -18.47 8.97
CA GLY A 69 -7.01 -17.05 8.67
C GLY A 69 -5.73 -16.43 8.09
N GLY A 70 -5.79 -15.15 7.74
CA GLY A 70 -4.63 -14.36 7.29
C GLY A 70 -4.46 -13.08 8.10
N LEU A 71 -3.21 -12.74 8.40
CA LEU A 71 -2.80 -11.44 8.92
C LEU A 71 -1.87 -10.79 7.88
N PHE A 72 -2.11 -9.53 7.55
CA PHE A 72 -1.41 -8.78 6.50
C PHE A 72 -0.82 -7.52 7.12
N GLU A 73 0.47 -7.54 7.41
CA GLU A 73 1.18 -6.38 7.95
C GLU A 73 1.52 -5.42 6.82
N THR A 74 1.32 -4.13 7.04
CA THR A 74 1.49 -3.08 6.03
C THR A 74 2.94 -2.62 5.89
N GLY A 75 3.84 -3.12 6.73
CA GLY A 75 5.27 -2.83 6.71
C GLY A 75 5.97 -3.27 8.00
N ALA A 76 7.30 -3.33 7.97
CA ALA A 76 8.12 -3.76 9.11
C ALA A 76 8.64 -2.59 9.99
N GLY A 77 8.32 -1.34 9.61
CA GLY A 77 8.81 -0.13 10.28
C GLY A 77 7.99 0.32 11.49
N GLY A 78 8.46 1.38 12.17
CA GLY A 78 7.73 2.06 13.23
C GLY A 78 6.76 3.14 12.71
N SER A 79 6.03 3.79 13.62
CA SER A 79 4.99 4.80 13.30
C SER A 79 5.50 6.21 12.95
N ALA A 80 6.80 6.35 12.67
CA ALA A 80 7.43 7.57 12.16
C ALA A 80 7.03 8.91 12.86
N PRO A 81 7.43 9.15 14.13
CA PRO A 81 7.02 10.36 14.88
C PRO A 81 7.41 11.70 14.22
N LYS A 82 8.49 11.71 13.43
CA LYS A 82 8.93 12.88 12.64
C LYS A 82 8.00 13.24 11.47
N HIS A 83 7.13 12.32 11.05
CA HIS A 83 6.10 12.60 10.05
C HIS A 83 4.96 13.37 10.70
N VAL A 84 4.56 12.98 11.91
CA VAL A 84 3.57 13.69 12.70
C VAL A 84 4.04 15.11 13.04
N GLU A 85 5.32 15.28 13.42
CA GLU A 85 5.88 16.61 13.68
C GLU A 85 5.77 17.54 12.46
N GLN A 86 6.05 17.03 11.25
CA GLN A 86 5.89 17.80 10.02
C GLN A 86 4.42 18.15 9.78
N PHE A 87 3.53 17.18 9.92
CA PHE A 87 2.10 17.41 9.74
C PHE A 87 1.55 18.48 10.69
N LEU A 88 1.96 18.47 11.96
CA LEU A 88 1.53 19.47 12.94
C LEU A 88 2.10 20.86 12.68
N ASN A 89 3.33 20.95 12.16
CA ASN A 89 4.00 22.24 11.94
C ASN A 89 3.61 22.91 10.62
N GLU A 90 3.41 22.12 9.56
CA GLU A 90 3.24 22.63 8.20
C GLU A 90 2.17 21.88 7.39
N GLY A 91 1.36 21.04 8.03
CA GLY A 91 0.19 20.43 7.40
C GLY A 91 0.53 19.47 6.28
N HIS A 92 1.76 18.96 6.19
CA HIS A 92 2.22 18.04 5.15
C HIS A 92 2.57 16.67 5.75
N LEU A 93 1.95 15.60 5.24
CA LEU A 93 2.18 14.23 5.71
C LEU A 93 2.94 13.41 4.67
N ARG A 94 4.23 13.17 4.90
CA ARG A 94 5.10 12.39 3.99
C ARG A 94 5.11 10.88 4.24
N TRP A 95 4.09 10.34 4.92
CA TRP A 95 3.96 8.90 5.14
C TRP A 95 3.56 8.19 3.85
N ASP A 96 4.30 7.14 3.47
CA ASP A 96 4.04 6.36 2.27
C ASP A 96 3.14 5.16 2.61
N SER A 97 1.91 5.17 2.10
CA SER A 97 0.90 4.13 2.34
C SER A 97 0.98 2.96 1.35
N LEU A 98 2.02 2.87 0.50
CA LEU A 98 2.15 1.79 -0.48
C LEU A 98 2.01 0.39 0.15
N GLY A 99 2.61 0.16 1.31
CA GLY A 99 2.51 -1.13 2.01
C GLY A 99 1.09 -1.45 2.50
N GLU A 100 0.28 -0.43 2.82
CA GLU A 100 -1.15 -0.59 3.13
C GLU A 100 -1.94 -1.04 1.90
N TYR A 101 -1.61 -0.47 0.73
CA TYR A 101 -2.26 -0.84 -0.53
C TYR A 101 -1.94 -2.29 -0.90
N CYS A 102 -0.66 -2.68 -0.84
CA CYS A 102 -0.23 -4.05 -1.12
C CYS A 102 -0.81 -5.06 -0.12
N ALA A 103 -0.87 -4.72 1.18
CA ALA A 103 -1.51 -5.56 2.17
C ALA A 103 -3.01 -5.74 1.91
N LEU A 104 -3.70 -4.69 1.44
CA LEU A 104 -5.11 -4.77 1.06
C LEU A 104 -5.34 -5.66 -0.17
N VAL A 105 -4.45 -5.62 -1.18
CA VAL A 105 -4.48 -6.57 -2.32
C VAL A 105 -4.44 -8.00 -1.79
N ALA A 106 -3.41 -8.35 -1.01
CA ALA A 106 -3.25 -9.70 -0.46
C ALA A 106 -4.42 -10.12 0.43
N SER A 107 -4.99 -9.19 1.21
CA SER A 107 -6.17 -9.44 2.02
C SER A 107 -7.40 -9.78 1.17
N LEU A 108 -7.63 -9.06 0.08
CA LEU A 108 -8.75 -9.30 -0.84
C LEU A 108 -8.58 -10.63 -1.59
N GLU A 109 -7.36 -10.96 -2.02
CA GLU A 109 -7.03 -12.27 -2.63
C GLU A 109 -7.29 -13.42 -1.67
N HIS A 110 -6.92 -13.27 -0.40
CA HIS A 110 -7.19 -14.28 0.63
C HIS A 110 -8.70 -14.50 0.81
N VAL A 111 -9.48 -13.41 0.87
CA VAL A 111 -10.96 -13.51 0.94
C VAL A 111 -11.52 -14.18 -0.33
N ALA A 112 -11.03 -13.82 -1.50
CA ALA A 112 -11.44 -14.42 -2.77
C ALA A 112 -11.18 -15.93 -2.78
N ALA A 113 -10.00 -16.37 -2.35
CA ALA A 113 -9.61 -17.77 -2.32
C ALA A 113 -10.39 -18.57 -1.25
N GLN A 114 -10.45 -18.08 -0.02
CA GLN A 114 -11.08 -18.80 1.10
C GLN A 114 -12.61 -18.91 0.95
N PHE A 115 -13.25 -17.86 0.46
CA PHE A 115 -14.71 -17.80 0.36
C PHE A 115 -15.23 -17.94 -1.07
N GLN A 116 -14.36 -18.23 -2.03
CA GLN A 116 -14.69 -18.29 -3.46
C GLN A 116 -15.38 -17.00 -3.95
N ASN A 117 -15.00 -15.85 -3.38
CA ASN A 117 -15.66 -14.57 -3.59
C ASN A 117 -15.10 -13.89 -4.86
N GLN A 118 -15.84 -14.00 -5.96
CA GLN A 118 -15.46 -13.42 -7.25
C GLN A 118 -15.37 -11.90 -7.23
N LYS A 119 -16.22 -11.21 -6.45
CA LYS A 119 -16.13 -9.74 -6.34
C LYS A 119 -14.86 -9.32 -5.61
N ALA A 120 -14.45 -10.05 -4.58
CA ALA A 120 -13.17 -9.81 -3.89
C ALA A 120 -11.98 -10.02 -4.84
N LEU A 121 -12.05 -11.02 -5.73
CA LEU A 121 -11.02 -11.23 -6.76
C LEU A 121 -10.93 -10.05 -7.74
N VAL A 122 -12.07 -9.55 -8.22
CA VAL A 122 -12.07 -8.37 -9.11
C VAL A 122 -11.54 -7.13 -8.38
N LEU A 123 -11.86 -6.96 -7.09
CA LEU A 123 -11.34 -5.87 -6.29
C LEU A 123 -9.82 -5.97 -6.10
N SER A 124 -9.28 -7.17 -5.84
CA SER A 124 -7.83 -7.36 -5.68
C SER A 124 -7.07 -7.12 -6.97
N GLU A 125 -7.52 -7.69 -8.08
CA GLU A 125 -6.86 -7.54 -9.39
C GLU A 125 -6.87 -6.08 -9.87
N THR A 126 -7.98 -5.37 -9.66
CA THR A 126 -8.06 -3.95 -10.04
C THR A 126 -7.28 -3.04 -9.09
N LEU A 127 -7.14 -3.40 -7.80
CA LEU A 127 -6.28 -2.68 -6.86
C LEU A 127 -4.81 -2.90 -7.19
N ASP A 128 -4.40 -4.12 -7.56
CA ASP A 128 -3.04 -4.43 -8.00
C ASP A 128 -2.66 -3.62 -9.26
N ALA A 129 -3.55 -3.57 -10.25
CA ALA A 129 -3.38 -2.71 -11.42
C ALA A 129 -3.27 -1.21 -11.04
N ALA A 130 -4.06 -0.75 -10.06
CA ALA A 130 -4.00 0.62 -9.57
C ALA A 130 -2.69 0.93 -8.83
N VAL A 131 -2.14 -0.02 -8.07
CA VAL A 131 -0.81 0.09 -7.46
C VAL A 131 0.27 0.19 -8.53
N GLY A 132 0.18 -0.60 -9.61
CA GLY A 132 1.06 -0.48 -10.77
C GLY A 132 1.02 0.92 -11.40
N SER A 133 -0.17 1.42 -11.71
CA SER A 133 -0.36 2.79 -12.24
C SER A 133 0.12 3.88 -11.27
N PHE A 134 -0.10 3.69 -9.97
CA PHE A 134 0.40 4.59 -8.92
C PHE A 134 1.92 4.72 -8.92
N LEU A 135 2.63 3.60 -9.07
CA LEU A 135 4.09 3.55 -9.15
C LEU A 135 4.61 4.13 -10.47
N GLU A 136 4.03 3.73 -11.61
CA GLU A 136 4.41 4.20 -12.95
C GLU A 136 4.27 5.72 -13.11
N ASN A 137 3.27 6.32 -12.44
CA ASN A 137 3.02 7.76 -12.48
C ASN A 137 3.64 8.51 -11.30
N GLU A 138 4.54 7.88 -10.54
CA GLU A 138 5.28 8.48 -9.42
C GLU A 138 4.39 9.19 -8.38
N ARG A 139 3.23 8.60 -8.05
CA ARG A 139 2.24 9.24 -7.15
C ARG A 139 2.54 9.07 -5.66
N SER A 140 3.76 8.69 -5.31
CA SER A 140 4.23 8.63 -3.92
C SER A 140 4.28 10.03 -3.26
N PRO A 141 4.11 10.13 -1.94
CA PRO A 141 4.22 11.41 -1.24
C PRO A 141 5.62 12.02 -1.43
N SER A 142 5.65 13.31 -1.74
CA SER A 142 6.87 14.11 -1.62
C SER A 142 7.23 14.30 -0.15
N ARG A 143 8.45 14.78 0.07
CA ARG A 143 8.92 15.26 1.38
C ARG A 143 8.72 16.76 1.58
N LYS A 144 8.33 17.49 0.52
CA LYS A 144 8.28 18.95 0.49
C LYS A 144 6.84 19.45 0.57
N VAL A 145 6.62 20.43 1.45
CA VAL A 145 5.36 21.17 1.54
C VAL A 145 5.00 21.82 0.20
N GLY A 146 3.72 21.78 -0.14
CA GLY A 146 3.16 22.31 -1.38
C GLY A 146 3.23 21.33 -2.56
N GLU A 147 3.95 20.22 -2.41
CA GLU A 147 3.90 19.08 -3.32
C GLU A 147 2.90 18.02 -2.80
N ILE A 148 2.65 16.99 -3.61
CA ILE A 148 1.79 15.87 -3.23
C ILE A 148 2.23 15.26 -1.89
N ASP A 149 1.29 15.05 -0.98
CA ASP A 149 1.52 14.36 0.28
C ASP A 149 0.66 13.07 0.36
N ASN A 150 0.65 12.39 1.51
CA ASN A 150 -0.11 11.15 1.72
C ASN A 150 -1.58 11.23 1.27
N ARG A 151 -2.25 12.37 1.50
CA ARG A 151 -3.67 12.54 1.14
C ARG A 151 -3.84 12.59 -0.38
N GLY A 152 -2.92 13.27 -1.07
CA GLY A 152 -2.89 13.29 -2.54
C GLY A 152 -2.56 11.90 -3.13
N SER A 153 -1.64 11.17 -2.50
CA SER A 153 -1.34 9.78 -2.88
C SER A 153 -2.56 8.86 -2.75
N ASN A 154 -3.32 8.97 -1.65
CA ASN A 154 -4.56 8.22 -1.45
C ASN A 154 -5.62 8.57 -2.52
N PHE A 155 -5.75 9.85 -2.89
CA PHE A 155 -6.63 10.26 -3.98
C PHE A 155 -6.24 9.59 -5.31
N TYR A 156 -4.95 9.62 -5.68
CA TYR A 156 -4.49 9.02 -6.93
C TYR A 156 -4.69 7.49 -6.95
N LEU A 157 -4.43 6.79 -5.84
CA LEU A 157 -4.77 5.37 -5.76
C LEU A 157 -6.26 5.14 -5.98
N GLY A 158 -7.12 5.92 -5.30
CA GLY A 158 -8.57 5.82 -5.45
C GLY A 158 -9.05 6.08 -6.88
N LEU A 159 -8.45 7.07 -7.56
CA LEU A 159 -8.71 7.36 -8.98
C LEU A 159 -8.35 6.15 -9.86
N TYR A 160 -7.11 5.65 -9.76
CA TYR A 160 -6.65 4.53 -10.60
C TYR A 160 -7.43 3.25 -10.31
N TRP A 161 -7.83 3.01 -9.06
CA TRP A 161 -8.64 1.85 -8.71
C TRP A 161 -10.06 1.96 -9.28
N ALA A 162 -10.69 3.13 -9.19
CA ALA A 162 -11.98 3.38 -9.81
C ALA A 162 -11.92 3.23 -11.34
N GLU A 163 -10.87 3.74 -11.99
CA GLU A 163 -10.63 3.58 -13.43
C GLU A 163 -10.49 2.09 -13.81
N ALA A 164 -9.71 1.31 -13.06
CA ALA A 164 -9.56 -0.13 -13.30
C ALA A 164 -10.88 -0.90 -13.08
N LEU A 165 -11.65 -0.57 -12.04
CA LEU A 165 -12.97 -1.14 -11.78
C LEU A 165 -14.01 -0.79 -12.86
N ALA A 166 -13.94 0.41 -13.43
CA ALA A 166 -14.77 0.84 -14.53
C ALA A 166 -14.35 0.22 -15.88
N ALA A 167 -13.08 -0.16 -16.04
CA ALA A 167 -12.55 -0.73 -17.28
C ALA A 167 -12.75 -2.25 -17.40
N GLN A 168 -12.70 -2.98 -16.28
CA GLN A 168 -12.78 -4.45 -16.28
C GLN A 168 -14.12 -4.99 -16.85
N SER A 169 -14.13 -6.28 -17.18
CA SER A 169 -15.26 -6.98 -17.80
C SER A 169 -15.73 -8.23 -17.03
N LYS A 170 -15.10 -8.53 -15.89
CA LYS A 170 -15.36 -9.72 -15.05
C LYS A 170 -16.62 -9.57 -14.18
N ASP A 171 -16.94 -8.36 -13.73
CA ASP A 171 -18.14 -8.07 -12.93
C ASP A 171 -18.85 -6.79 -13.44
N GLN A 172 -20.05 -6.94 -13.99
CA GLN A 172 -20.80 -5.83 -14.58
C GLN A 172 -21.39 -4.88 -13.54
N GLU A 173 -21.68 -5.35 -12.32
CA GLU A 173 -22.25 -4.53 -11.26
C GLU A 173 -21.19 -3.57 -10.72
N LEU A 174 -19.99 -4.07 -10.43
CA LEU A 174 -18.83 -3.25 -10.06
C LEU A 174 -18.50 -2.26 -11.17
N LYS A 175 -18.50 -2.71 -12.43
CA LYS A 175 -18.28 -1.81 -13.57
C LYS A 175 -19.28 -0.64 -13.58
N GLN A 176 -20.57 -0.95 -13.49
CA GLN A 176 -21.63 0.06 -13.52
C GLN A 176 -21.54 1.01 -12.33
N ARG A 177 -21.24 0.49 -11.13
CA ARG A 177 -21.09 1.29 -9.90
C ARG A 177 -19.91 2.25 -9.98
N PHE A 178 -18.76 1.79 -10.48
CA PHE A 178 -17.53 2.58 -10.49
C PHE A 178 -17.33 3.43 -11.74
N THR A 179 -18.05 3.20 -12.83
CA THR A 179 -18.01 4.06 -14.03
C THR A 179 -18.29 5.54 -13.71
N PRO A 180 -19.40 5.92 -13.03
CA PRO A 180 -19.63 7.33 -12.68
C PRO A 180 -18.60 7.86 -11.69
N VAL A 181 -18.13 7.02 -10.75
CA VAL A 181 -17.12 7.40 -9.74
C VAL A 181 -15.78 7.75 -10.39
N ALA A 182 -15.28 6.87 -11.27
CA ALA A 182 -14.05 7.09 -12.02
C ALA A 182 -14.13 8.38 -12.85
N LYS A 183 -15.25 8.58 -13.55
CA LYS A 183 -15.50 9.81 -14.31
C LYS A 183 -15.47 11.05 -13.41
N SER A 184 -16.19 11.04 -12.29
CA SER A 184 -16.25 12.18 -11.38
C SER A 184 -14.90 12.49 -10.72
N LEU A 185 -14.14 11.48 -10.30
CA LEU A 185 -12.78 11.68 -9.78
C LEU A 185 -11.87 12.27 -10.85
N LYS A 186 -11.95 11.78 -12.09
CA LYS A 186 -11.12 12.25 -13.20
C LYS A 186 -11.42 13.68 -13.61
N GLU A 187 -12.70 14.02 -13.75
CA GLU A 187 -13.15 15.38 -14.11
C GLU A 187 -12.81 16.42 -13.02
N ASN A 188 -12.72 15.99 -11.76
CA ASN A 188 -12.38 16.84 -10.63
C ASN A 188 -10.93 16.74 -10.17
N GLU A 189 -10.05 16.04 -10.90
CA GLU A 189 -8.66 15.75 -10.48
C GLU A 189 -7.91 17.03 -10.06
N ALA A 190 -7.90 18.04 -10.91
CA ALA A 190 -7.20 19.30 -10.64
C ALA A 190 -7.78 20.05 -9.43
N LYS A 191 -9.11 20.01 -9.25
CA LYS A 191 -9.79 20.67 -8.15
C LYS A 191 -9.50 19.97 -6.82
N ILE A 192 -9.58 18.64 -6.79
CA ILE A 192 -9.27 17.83 -5.60
C ILE A 192 -7.82 18.05 -5.18
N MET A 193 -6.87 17.95 -6.12
CA MET A 193 -5.46 18.19 -5.81
C MET A 193 -5.20 19.62 -5.33
N SER A 194 -5.90 20.61 -5.88
CA SER A 194 -5.81 21.99 -5.37
C SER A 194 -6.33 22.11 -3.94
N GLU A 195 -7.49 21.53 -3.62
CA GLU A 195 -8.04 21.52 -2.26
C GLU A 195 -7.11 20.83 -1.26
N LEU A 196 -6.51 19.69 -1.64
CA LEU A 196 -5.56 18.95 -0.81
C LEU A 196 -4.26 19.73 -0.58
N ASN A 197 -3.69 20.36 -1.62
CA ASN A 197 -2.45 21.13 -1.50
C ASN A 197 -2.64 22.44 -0.74
N LEU A 198 -3.81 23.10 -0.87
CA LEU A 198 -4.14 24.31 -0.11
C LEU A 198 -4.28 24.07 1.40
N ALA A 199 -4.48 22.81 1.83
CA ALA A 199 -4.48 22.43 3.24
C ALA A 199 -3.08 22.34 3.86
N GLN A 200 -2.01 22.54 3.07
CA GLN A 200 -0.63 22.49 3.53
C GLN A 200 -0.06 23.90 3.82
N GLY A 201 1.13 23.97 4.42
CA GLY A 201 1.89 25.20 4.65
C GLY A 201 1.52 25.95 5.93
N SER A 202 0.61 25.42 6.73
CA SER A 202 0.18 26.02 8.00
C SER A 202 0.20 24.99 9.12
N LYS A 203 0.28 25.46 10.37
CA LYS A 203 0.16 24.60 11.55
C LYS A 203 -1.20 23.94 11.59
N VAL A 204 -1.22 22.68 12.00
CA VAL A 204 -2.43 21.87 12.16
C VAL A 204 -2.59 21.51 13.63
N ASP A 205 -3.75 21.82 14.21
CA ASP A 205 -4.12 21.39 15.55
C ASP A 205 -5.09 20.22 15.46
N ILE A 206 -4.61 19.02 15.80
CA ILE A 206 -5.44 17.82 15.90
C ILE A 206 -5.95 17.55 17.32
N GLY A 207 -5.69 18.43 18.29
CA GLY A 207 -6.20 18.33 19.66
C GLY A 207 -5.53 17.24 20.53
N GLY A 208 -4.35 16.76 20.16
CA GLY A 208 -3.58 15.76 20.91
C GLY A 208 -2.41 15.20 20.09
N TYR A 209 -1.69 14.22 20.65
CA TYR A 209 -0.62 13.50 19.95
C TYR A 209 -0.86 11.98 19.98
N TYR A 210 -0.76 11.36 21.15
CA TYR A 210 -1.08 9.93 21.32
C TYR A 210 -2.57 9.64 21.23
N GLN A 211 -3.40 10.61 21.62
CA GLN A 211 -4.86 10.55 21.54
C GLN A 211 -5.36 11.90 20.98
N PRO A 212 -5.36 12.09 19.65
CA PRO A 212 -5.90 13.28 19.02
C PRO A 212 -7.42 13.35 19.18
N ASN A 213 -7.99 14.53 18.93
CA ASN A 213 -9.43 14.68 18.83
C ASN A 213 -9.90 14.21 17.45
N ASP A 214 -10.77 13.20 17.41
CA ASP A 214 -11.24 12.56 16.17
C ASP A 214 -11.78 13.56 15.14
N LYS A 215 -12.61 14.52 15.56
CA LYS A 215 -13.19 15.52 14.65
C LYS A 215 -12.13 16.44 14.05
N LYS A 216 -11.15 16.86 14.85
CA LYS A 216 -10.04 17.69 14.36
C LYS A 216 -9.12 16.92 13.42
N ALA A 217 -8.79 15.67 13.78
CA ALA A 217 -7.96 14.80 12.94
C ALA A 217 -8.66 14.49 11.61
N GLU A 218 -9.94 14.14 11.63
CA GLU A 218 -10.73 13.88 10.43
C GLU A 218 -10.78 15.10 9.50
N ALA A 219 -11.08 16.29 10.05
CA ALA A 219 -11.12 17.52 9.26
C ALA A 219 -9.75 17.84 8.63
N ALA A 220 -8.65 17.57 9.33
CA ALA A 220 -7.29 17.80 8.83
C ALA A 220 -6.85 16.77 7.77
N LEU A 221 -7.30 15.52 7.90
CA LEU A 221 -6.94 14.41 7.00
C LEU A 221 -7.86 14.34 5.76
N ARG A 222 -9.08 14.86 5.84
CA ARG A 222 -10.07 14.89 4.75
C ARG A 222 -10.46 16.32 4.34
N PRO A 223 -9.52 17.21 3.95
CA PRO A 223 -9.84 18.62 3.71
C PRO A 223 -10.55 18.88 2.37
N SER A 224 -10.50 17.95 1.42
CA SER A 224 -11.14 18.12 0.11
C SER A 224 -12.63 17.78 0.18
N THR A 225 -13.47 18.82 0.20
CA THR A 225 -14.92 18.67 0.13
C THR A 225 -15.38 17.98 -1.15
N THR A 226 -14.68 18.23 -2.26
CA THR A 226 -15.00 17.62 -3.55
C THR A 226 -14.76 16.12 -3.52
N LEU A 227 -13.59 15.69 -3.02
CA LEU A 227 -13.28 14.27 -2.86
C LEU A 227 -14.26 13.59 -1.91
N ASN A 228 -14.51 14.18 -0.72
CA ASN A 228 -15.41 13.60 0.27
C ASN A 228 -16.81 13.39 -0.31
N SER A 229 -17.35 14.36 -1.05
CA SER A 229 -18.69 14.25 -1.65
C SER A 229 -18.79 13.08 -2.65
N ILE A 230 -17.72 12.81 -3.40
CA ILE A 230 -17.68 11.67 -4.34
C ILE A 230 -17.63 10.35 -3.57
N ILE A 231 -16.73 10.24 -2.57
CA ILE A 231 -16.57 9.01 -1.79
C ILE A 231 -17.81 8.69 -0.96
N ASP A 232 -18.42 9.69 -0.32
CA ASP A 232 -19.60 9.51 0.52
C ASP A 232 -20.85 9.12 -0.29
N SER A 233 -20.82 9.27 -1.63
CA SER A 233 -21.91 8.87 -2.54
C SER A 233 -21.83 7.42 -3.03
N LEU A 234 -20.74 6.70 -2.71
CA LEU A 234 -20.48 5.34 -3.19
C LEU A 234 -21.32 4.29 -2.48
#